data_AF-A0A3S0EN14-F1
#
_entry.id   AF-A0A3S0EN14-F1
#
_cell.length_a   1.000
_cell.length_b   1.000
_cell.length_c   1.000
_cell.angle_alpha   90.00
_cell.angle_beta   90.00
_cell.angle_gamma   90.00
#
_symmetry.space_group_name_H-M   'P 1'
#
loop_
_entity.id
_entity.type
_entity.pdbx_description
1 polymer ?
#
loop_
_entity_poly.entity_id
_entity_poly.type
_entity_poly.pdbx_seq_one_letter_code
_entity_poly.pdbx_strand_id
1 'polypeptide(L)'
;MSIKSTPAKNYKPWSIILIIAAIAVYFFYMHERDHRIADKIYQQLLSIDIQLDQLQESATAIKTEKETNSELIKSVKALTKDNIETNKASVIAIINKINYNDEVKAQLLSLMTTTTGQNFKVQRKLIIKQLRELKYQHDIDAQQFNNKIDQITAQVSQIKDQVSKIKSDDLQDLETAKLKFIAKKLKNTINDMHESLVTEIVDDVIDKAESDKIPGDEN
;
A
#
# COMPACT_ATOMS: atom_id res chain seq x y z
N MET A 1 2.34 -11.26 39.98
CA MET A 1 1.37 -10.35 39.36
C MET A 1 1.16 -10.78 37.93
N SER A 2 0.00 -11.34 37.61
CA SER A 2 -0.32 -11.91 36.29
C SER A 2 -1.13 -10.89 35.49
N ILE A 3 -0.55 -10.39 34.40
CA ILE A 3 -1.23 -9.48 33.47
C ILE A 3 -2.08 -10.38 32.57
N LYS A 4 -3.40 -10.39 32.82
CA LYS A 4 -4.37 -11.03 31.92
C LYS A 4 -4.34 -10.31 30.58
N SER A 5 -3.91 -11.01 29.54
CA SER A 5 -4.11 -10.59 28.16
C SER A 5 -5.61 -10.63 27.84
N THR A 6 -6.16 -9.47 27.50
CA THR A 6 -7.48 -9.39 26.87
C THR A 6 -7.36 -9.99 25.46
N PRO A 7 -8.21 -10.97 25.08
CA PRO A 7 -8.18 -11.51 23.73
C PRO A 7 -8.58 -10.42 22.74
N ALA A 8 -7.73 -10.20 21.73
CA ALA A 8 -8.05 -9.34 20.59
C ALA A 8 -9.33 -9.86 19.94
N LYS A 9 -10.38 -9.03 19.92
CA LYS A 9 -11.61 -9.33 19.18
C LYS A 9 -11.27 -9.31 17.69
N ASN A 10 -10.97 -10.48 17.13
CA ASN A 10 -10.97 -10.72 15.70
C ASN A 10 -12.41 -10.55 15.18
N TYR A 11 -12.77 -9.34 14.81
CA TYR A 11 -13.96 -9.10 14.00
C TYR A 11 -13.70 -9.70 12.62
N LYS A 12 -14.23 -10.90 12.38
CA LYS A 12 -14.29 -11.45 11.02
C LYS A 12 -15.10 -10.49 10.15
N PRO A 13 -14.61 -10.13 8.94
CA PRO A 13 -15.26 -9.17 8.04
C PRO A 13 -16.69 -9.56 7.64
N TRP A 14 -17.04 -10.85 7.79
CA TRP A 14 -18.37 -11.41 7.57
C TRP A 14 -19.45 -10.89 8.53
N SER A 15 -19.09 -10.40 9.72
CA SER A 15 -20.06 -10.00 10.75
C SER A 15 -20.78 -8.68 10.44
N ILE A 16 -20.16 -7.79 9.67
CA ILE A 16 -20.70 -6.45 9.37
C ILE A 16 -21.66 -6.50 8.18
N ILE A 17 -21.37 -7.35 7.19
CA ILE A 17 -22.25 -7.66 6.05
C ILE A 17 -23.61 -8.20 6.55
N LEU A 18 -23.62 -9.00 7.61
CA LEU A 18 -24.85 -9.54 8.20
C LEU A 18 -25.71 -8.47 8.90
N ILE A 19 -25.10 -7.44 9.51
CA ILE A 19 -25.84 -6.36 10.17
C ILE A 19 -26.52 -5.46 9.13
N ILE A 20 -25.84 -5.18 8.02
CA ILE A 20 -26.40 -4.38 6.92
C ILE A 20 -27.46 -5.17 6.15
N ALA A 21 -27.26 -6.48 5.96
CA ALA A 21 -28.25 -7.38 5.34
C ALA A 21 -29.51 -7.54 6.21
N ALA A 22 -29.38 -7.62 7.54
CA ALA A 22 -30.53 -7.71 8.45
C ALA A 22 -31.41 -6.45 8.43
N ILE A 23 -30.79 -5.27 8.26
CA ILE A 23 -31.52 -4.00 8.10
C ILE A 23 -32.18 -3.94 6.72
N ALA A 24 -31.52 -4.40 5.66
CA ALA A 24 -32.07 -4.43 4.30
C ALA A 24 -33.30 -5.36 4.16
N VAL A 25 -33.32 -6.50 4.87
CA VAL A 25 -34.47 -7.44 4.86
C VAL A 25 -35.69 -6.87 5.59
N TYR A 26 -35.49 -6.08 6.66
CA TYR A 26 -36.59 -5.50 7.43
C TYR A 26 -37.37 -4.40 6.68
N PHE A 27 -36.71 -3.68 5.76
CA PHE A 27 -37.31 -2.57 5.00
C PHE A 27 -37.83 -2.97 3.60
N PHE A 28 -37.75 -4.24 3.22
CA PHE A 28 -37.97 -4.76 1.87
C PHE A 28 -39.45 -4.82 1.40
N TYR A 29 -40.41 -4.17 2.07
CA TYR A 29 -41.84 -4.45 1.83
C TYR A 29 -42.71 -3.34 1.21
N MET A 30 -42.19 -2.19 0.75
CA MET A 30 -43.03 -1.19 0.04
C MET A 30 -42.28 -0.30 -0.98
N HIS A 31 -42.77 -0.29 -2.24
CA HIS A 31 -42.49 0.58 -3.43
C HIS A 31 -41.52 0.08 -4.55
N GLU A 32 -42.07 -0.47 -5.64
CA GLU A 32 -41.36 -1.16 -6.74
C GLU A 32 -40.39 -0.33 -7.61
N ARG A 33 -40.59 0.98 -7.79
CA ARG A 33 -39.69 1.81 -8.65
C ARG A 33 -38.45 2.28 -7.89
N ASP A 34 -38.62 2.69 -6.64
CA ASP A 34 -37.52 3.08 -5.76
C ASP A 34 -36.69 1.85 -5.35
N HIS A 35 -37.31 0.68 -5.23
CA HIS A 35 -36.59 -0.58 -4.99
C HIS A 35 -35.59 -0.94 -6.10
N ARG A 36 -35.92 -0.73 -7.39
CA ARG A 36 -34.98 -1.06 -8.49
C ARG A 36 -33.77 -0.13 -8.54
N ILE A 37 -33.95 1.13 -8.15
CA ILE A 37 -32.85 2.10 -8.06
C ILE A 37 -32.01 1.79 -6.82
N ALA A 38 -32.65 1.51 -5.68
CA ALA A 38 -31.98 1.13 -4.44
C ALA A 38 -31.20 -0.19 -4.57
N ASP A 39 -31.73 -1.20 -5.25
CA ASP A 39 -31.04 -2.48 -5.45
C ASP A 39 -29.76 -2.32 -6.30
N LYS A 40 -29.83 -1.50 -7.36
CA LYS A 40 -28.64 -1.16 -8.16
C LYS A 40 -27.59 -0.40 -7.34
N ILE A 41 -28.03 0.60 -6.57
CA ILE A 41 -27.15 1.36 -5.67
C ILE A 41 -26.51 0.41 -4.65
N TYR A 42 -27.29 -0.51 -4.09
CA TYR A 42 -26.81 -1.49 -3.12
C TYR A 42 -25.71 -2.40 -3.70
N GLN A 43 -25.92 -2.95 -4.90
CA GLN A 43 -24.89 -3.77 -5.56
C GLN A 43 -23.61 -2.97 -5.84
N GLN A 44 -23.75 -1.69 -6.21
CA GLN A 44 -22.60 -0.80 -6.42
C GLN A 44 -21.86 -0.49 -5.12
N LEU A 45 -22.58 -0.22 -4.03
CA LEU A 45 -21.99 0.00 -2.70
C LEU A 45 -21.26 -1.25 -2.19
N LEU A 46 -21.83 -2.45 -2.40
CA LEU A 46 -21.15 -3.72 -2.08
C LEU A 46 -19.87 -3.90 -2.88
N SER A 47 -19.90 -3.60 -4.19
CA SER A 47 -18.70 -3.68 -5.03
C SER A 47 -17.61 -2.71 -4.55
N ILE A 48 -17.97 -1.49 -4.20
CA ILE A 48 -17.02 -0.51 -3.67
C ILE A 48 -16.46 -0.95 -2.32
N ASP A 49 -17.28 -1.53 -1.44
CA ASP A 49 -16.82 -2.02 -0.14
C ASP A 49 -15.72 -3.10 -0.31
N ILE A 50 -15.91 -4.04 -1.22
CA ILE A 50 -14.91 -5.07 -1.55
C ILE A 50 -13.64 -4.43 -2.14
N GLN A 51 -13.78 -3.46 -3.05
CA GLN A 51 -12.63 -2.76 -3.63
C GLN A 51 -11.86 -1.95 -2.57
N LEU A 52 -12.56 -1.37 -1.59
CA LEU A 52 -11.93 -0.67 -0.47
C LEU A 52 -11.17 -1.61 0.45
N ASP A 53 -11.69 -2.81 0.72
CA ASP A 53 -10.96 -3.82 1.48
C ASP A 53 -9.67 -4.24 0.75
N GLN A 54 -9.74 -4.45 -0.57
CA GLN A 54 -8.56 -4.73 -1.40
C GLN A 54 -7.56 -3.56 -1.41
N LEU A 55 -8.04 -2.31 -1.41
CA LEU A 55 -7.17 -1.15 -1.29
C LEU A 55 -6.51 -1.08 0.09
N GLN A 56 -7.17 -1.44 1.18
CA GLN A 56 -6.53 -1.46 2.50
C GLN A 56 -5.39 -2.47 2.56
N GLU A 57 -5.58 -3.65 1.96
CA GLU A 57 -4.51 -4.65 1.82
C GLU A 57 -3.35 -4.11 0.96
N SER A 58 -3.68 -3.50 -0.18
CA SER A 58 -2.68 -2.89 -1.09
C SER A 58 -1.90 -1.75 -0.43
N ALA A 59 -2.56 -0.91 0.37
CA ALA A 59 -1.92 0.18 1.11
C ALA A 59 -0.91 -0.36 2.13
N THR A 60 -1.28 -1.43 2.83
CA THR A 60 -0.40 -2.10 3.79
C THR A 60 0.81 -2.71 3.09
N ALA A 61 0.62 -3.33 1.91
CA ALA A 61 1.71 -3.86 1.09
C ALA A 61 2.67 -2.74 0.65
N ILE A 62 2.16 -1.69 -0.01
CA ILE A 62 2.97 -0.56 -0.52
C ILE A 62 3.76 0.12 0.61
N LYS A 63 3.19 0.24 1.81
CA LYS A 63 3.90 0.74 2.99
C LYS A 63 5.05 -0.17 3.41
N THR A 64 4.79 -1.47 3.53
CA THR A 64 5.80 -2.48 3.89
C THR A 64 6.95 -2.50 2.88
N GLU A 65 6.62 -2.37 1.59
CA GLU A 65 7.59 -2.31 0.50
C GLU A 65 8.46 -1.06 0.59
N LYS A 66 7.87 0.12 0.85
CA LYS A 66 8.61 1.36 1.07
C LYS A 66 9.59 1.25 2.24
N GLU A 67 9.14 0.71 3.36
CA GLU A 67 9.97 0.52 4.55
C GLU A 67 11.14 -0.44 4.26
N THR A 68 10.86 -1.56 3.60
CA THR A 68 11.88 -2.55 3.19
C THR A 68 12.90 -1.94 2.21
N ASN A 69 12.43 -1.21 1.20
CA ASN A 69 13.29 -0.50 0.24
C ASN A 69 14.21 0.50 0.95
N SER A 70 13.66 1.28 1.87
CA SER A 70 14.39 2.31 2.60
C SER A 70 15.45 1.69 3.51
N GLU A 71 15.11 0.63 4.24
CA GLU A 71 16.02 -0.15 5.07
C GLU A 71 17.17 -0.75 4.22
N LEU A 72 16.83 -1.31 3.06
CA LEU A 72 17.80 -1.92 2.16
C LEU A 72 18.75 -0.90 1.54
N ILE A 73 18.22 0.20 1.00
CA ILE A 73 19.02 1.29 0.42
C ILE A 73 19.98 1.85 1.46
N LYS A 74 19.50 2.13 2.69
CA LYS A 74 20.34 2.62 3.78
C LYS A 74 21.46 1.63 4.11
N SER A 75 21.13 0.34 4.22
CA SER A 75 22.09 -0.70 4.55
C SER A 75 23.14 -0.87 3.45
N VAL A 76 22.74 -0.86 2.17
CA VAL A 76 23.66 -0.92 1.03
C VAL A 76 24.55 0.32 0.93
N LYS A 77 24.03 1.52 1.25
CA LYS A 77 24.83 2.76 1.28
C LYS A 77 25.91 2.73 2.35
N ALA A 78 25.65 2.09 3.50
CA ALA A 78 26.60 1.94 4.59
C ALA A 78 27.69 0.87 4.34
N LEU A 79 27.53 0.04 3.30
CA LEU A 79 28.55 -0.94 2.93
C LEU A 79 29.78 -0.24 2.34
N THR A 80 30.93 -0.79 2.70
CA THR A 80 32.26 -0.43 2.17
C THR A 80 33.01 -1.71 1.80
N LYS A 81 34.12 -1.57 1.08
CA LYS A 81 35.00 -2.69 0.76
C LYS A 81 35.53 -3.40 2.02
N ASP A 82 35.64 -2.68 3.14
CA ASP A 82 36.28 -3.18 4.37
C ASP A 82 35.27 -3.85 5.33
N ASN A 83 33.97 -3.50 5.23
CA ASN A 83 32.93 -4.02 6.13
C ASN A 83 31.96 -5.02 5.46
N ILE A 84 32.11 -5.28 4.16
CA ILE A 84 31.17 -6.10 3.40
C ILE A 84 31.05 -7.52 3.95
N GLU A 85 32.17 -8.17 4.29
CA GLU A 85 32.12 -9.55 4.78
C GLU A 85 31.41 -9.67 6.13
N THR A 86 31.50 -8.65 6.98
CA THR A 86 30.81 -8.61 8.28
C THR A 86 29.32 -8.31 8.13
N ASN A 87 28.95 -7.41 7.22
CA ASN A 87 27.58 -6.88 7.13
C ASN A 87 26.70 -7.57 6.07
N LYS A 88 27.29 -8.41 5.21
CA LYS A 88 26.61 -9.10 4.11
C LYS A 88 25.38 -9.89 4.58
N ALA A 89 25.50 -10.64 5.67
CA ALA A 89 24.40 -11.46 6.20
C ALA A 89 23.18 -10.61 6.58
N SER A 90 23.40 -9.46 7.22
CA SER A 90 22.32 -8.53 7.61
C SER A 90 21.63 -7.94 6.38
N VAL A 91 22.37 -7.60 5.34
CA VAL A 91 21.80 -7.07 4.09
C VAL A 91 20.99 -8.14 3.35
N ILE A 92 21.49 -9.39 3.31
CA ILE A 92 20.76 -10.54 2.75
C ILE A 92 19.44 -10.76 3.50
N ALA A 93 19.43 -10.63 4.82
CA ALA A 93 18.21 -10.75 5.62
C ALA A 93 17.16 -9.70 5.22
N ILE A 94 17.56 -8.46 4.89
CA ILE A 94 16.66 -7.43 4.39
C ILE A 94 16.16 -7.77 2.98
N ILE A 95 17.03 -8.22 2.07
CA ILE A 95 16.64 -8.63 0.71
C ILE A 95 15.58 -9.76 0.76
N ASN A 96 15.69 -10.68 1.71
CA ASN A 96 14.72 -11.76 1.87
C ASN A 96 13.31 -11.29 2.26
N LYS A 97 13.17 -10.08 2.83
CA LYS A 97 11.87 -9.47 3.14
C LYS A 97 11.14 -8.93 1.89
N ILE A 98 11.82 -8.77 0.75
CA ILE A 98 11.19 -8.33 -0.50
C ILE A 98 10.18 -9.39 -0.97
N ASN A 99 8.96 -8.96 -1.30
CA ASN A 99 7.81 -9.81 -1.64
C ASN A 99 7.05 -9.41 -2.92
N TYR A 100 7.55 -8.44 -3.70
CA TYR A 100 6.82 -7.85 -4.84
C TYR A 100 7.62 -7.79 -6.16
N ASN A 101 8.88 -8.22 -6.16
CA ASN A 101 9.69 -8.38 -7.37
C ASN A 101 10.72 -9.51 -7.19
N ASP A 102 10.31 -10.73 -7.52
CA ASP A 102 11.12 -11.94 -7.31
C ASP A 102 12.38 -11.97 -8.16
N GLU A 103 12.34 -11.41 -9.37
CA GLU A 103 13.50 -11.35 -10.26
C GLU A 103 14.58 -10.44 -9.68
N VAL A 104 14.22 -9.19 -9.33
CA VAL A 104 15.16 -8.23 -8.73
C VAL A 104 15.67 -8.76 -7.39
N LYS A 105 14.81 -9.39 -6.58
CA LYS A 105 15.21 -10.08 -5.34
C LYS A 105 16.27 -11.14 -5.60
N ALA A 106 16.06 -12.04 -6.57
CA ALA A 106 17.02 -13.09 -6.89
C ALA A 106 18.35 -12.51 -7.39
N GLN A 107 18.30 -11.45 -8.21
CA GLN A 107 19.49 -10.76 -8.69
C GLN A 107 20.25 -10.08 -7.54
N LEU A 108 19.56 -9.39 -6.63
CA LEU A 108 20.15 -8.79 -5.43
C LEU A 108 20.81 -9.84 -4.52
N LEU A 109 20.16 -10.99 -4.29
CA LEU A 109 20.72 -12.08 -3.50
C LEU A 109 22.01 -12.62 -4.13
N SER A 110 22.00 -12.85 -5.45
CA SER A 110 23.17 -13.34 -6.19
C SER A 110 24.35 -12.35 -6.12
N LEU A 111 24.08 -11.06 -6.39
CA LEU A 111 25.07 -10.00 -6.31
C LEU A 111 25.65 -9.89 -4.89
N MET A 112 24.81 -9.83 -3.86
CA MET A 112 25.27 -9.72 -2.47
C MET A 112 26.08 -10.93 -2.01
N THR A 113 25.67 -12.14 -2.39
CA THR A 113 26.37 -13.38 -2.02
C THR A 113 27.79 -13.42 -2.61
N THR A 114 27.94 -12.97 -3.85
CA THR A 114 29.21 -12.99 -4.60
C THR A 114 30.08 -11.75 -4.36
N THR A 115 29.56 -10.72 -3.70
CA THR A 115 30.31 -9.50 -3.39
C THR A 115 31.37 -9.79 -2.33
N THR A 116 32.60 -9.39 -2.59
CA THR A 116 33.72 -9.40 -1.66
C THR A 116 34.38 -8.03 -1.62
N GLY A 117 35.29 -7.80 -0.68
CA GLY A 117 36.05 -6.54 -0.63
C GLY A 117 36.81 -6.24 -1.94
N GLN A 118 37.27 -7.27 -2.65
CA GLN A 118 38.03 -7.15 -3.90
C GLN A 118 37.18 -6.69 -5.08
N ASN A 119 35.94 -7.20 -5.20
CA ASN A 119 35.05 -6.88 -6.33
C ASN A 119 33.97 -5.84 -5.97
N PHE A 120 34.02 -5.28 -4.75
CA PHE A 120 33.00 -4.42 -4.16
C PHE A 120 32.57 -3.28 -5.09
N LYS A 121 33.52 -2.55 -5.69
CA LYS A 121 33.21 -1.38 -6.55
C LYS A 121 32.37 -1.76 -7.76
N VAL A 122 32.64 -2.91 -8.37
CA VAL A 122 31.90 -3.41 -9.55
C VAL A 122 30.53 -3.90 -9.11
N GLN A 123 30.48 -4.77 -8.09
CA GLN A 123 29.22 -5.34 -7.61
C GLN A 123 28.27 -4.29 -7.06
N ARG A 124 28.78 -3.28 -6.34
CA ARG A 124 27.97 -2.18 -5.80
C ARG A 124 27.24 -1.41 -6.90
N LYS A 125 27.85 -1.21 -8.08
CA LYS A 125 27.17 -0.56 -9.21
C LYS A 125 25.99 -1.40 -9.70
N LEU A 126 26.16 -2.71 -9.80
CA LEU A 126 25.10 -3.63 -10.21
C LEU A 126 23.98 -3.69 -9.16
N ILE A 127 24.33 -3.75 -7.87
CA ILE A 127 23.37 -3.71 -6.76
C ILE A 127 22.56 -2.40 -6.81
N ILE A 128 23.20 -1.25 -7.00
CA ILE A 128 22.50 0.03 -7.11
C ILE A 128 21.54 0.05 -8.31
N LYS A 129 21.92 -0.54 -9.45
CA LYS A 129 21.02 -0.68 -10.59
C LYS A 129 19.75 -1.47 -10.20
N GLN A 130 19.91 -2.59 -9.50
CA GLN A 130 18.77 -3.39 -9.03
C GLN A 130 17.90 -2.65 -8.00
N LEU A 131 18.50 -1.85 -7.11
CA LEU A 131 17.74 -1.01 -6.18
C LEU A 131 16.93 0.08 -6.88
N ARG A 132 17.41 0.61 -8.01
CA ARG A 132 16.66 1.56 -8.84
C ARG A 132 15.46 0.89 -9.50
N GLU A 133 15.64 -0.32 -10.02
CA GLU A 133 14.55 -1.12 -10.59
C GLU A 133 13.47 -1.41 -9.53
N LEU A 134 13.91 -1.80 -8.33
CA LEU A 134 13.03 -2.06 -7.20
C LEU A 134 12.21 -0.82 -6.80
N LYS A 135 12.86 0.35 -6.75
CA LYS A 135 12.19 1.63 -6.50
C LYS A 135 11.18 1.96 -7.61
N TYR A 136 11.58 1.80 -8.88
CA TYR A 136 10.72 2.08 -10.02
C TYR A 136 9.44 1.22 -10.00
N GLN A 137 9.56 -0.06 -9.68
CA GLN A 137 8.40 -0.94 -9.53
C GLN A 137 7.47 -0.47 -8.39
N HIS A 138 8.03 -0.13 -7.23
CA HIS A 138 7.26 0.43 -6.11
C HIS A 138 6.52 1.72 -6.49
N ASP A 139 7.18 2.62 -7.24
CA ASP A 139 6.56 3.85 -7.72
C ASP A 139 5.39 3.57 -8.68
N ILE A 140 5.50 2.55 -9.55
CA ILE A 140 4.39 2.08 -10.40
C ILE A 140 3.23 1.57 -9.54
N ASP A 141 3.51 0.73 -8.55
CA ASP A 141 2.47 0.13 -7.70
C ASP A 141 1.73 1.21 -6.89
N ALA A 142 2.45 2.21 -6.39
CA ALA A 142 1.88 3.39 -5.75
C ALA A 142 1.01 4.23 -6.71
N GLN A 143 1.41 4.40 -7.97
CA GLN A 143 0.60 5.10 -8.97
C GLN A 143 -0.68 4.33 -9.30
N GLN A 144 -0.59 3.01 -9.51
CA GLN A 144 -1.76 2.17 -9.76
C GLN A 144 -2.76 2.23 -8.59
N PHE A 145 -2.25 2.24 -7.37
CA PHE A 145 -3.04 2.42 -6.18
C PHE A 145 -3.78 3.78 -6.17
N ASN A 146 -3.06 4.88 -6.43
CA ASN A 146 -3.68 6.22 -6.48
C ASN A 146 -4.77 6.31 -7.56
N ASN A 147 -4.52 5.72 -8.74
CA ASN A 147 -5.53 5.67 -9.80
C ASN A 147 -6.80 4.92 -9.37
N LYS A 148 -6.67 3.83 -8.60
CA LYS A 148 -7.83 3.11 -8.05
C LYS A 148 -8.59 3.94 -7.01
N ILE A 149 -7.89 4.72 -6.18
CA ILE A 149 -8.53 5.67 -5.27
C ILE A 149 -9.35 6.70 -6.04
N ASP A 150 -8.80 7.30 -7.09
CA ASP A 150 -9.51 8.29 -7.89
C ASP A 150 -10.76 7.69 -8.54
N GLN A 151 -10.64 6.48 -9.08
CA GLN A 151 -11.78 5.73 -9.64
C GLN A 151 -12.88 5.47 -8.61
N ILE A 152 -12.53 4.96 -7.43
CA ILE A 152 -13.52 4.69 -6.36
C ILE A 152 -14.12 5.99 -5.84
N THR A 153 -13.33 7.06 -5.71
CA THR A 153 -13.82 8.39 -5.31
C THR A 153 -14.87 8.90 -6.31
N ALA A 154 -14.61 8.76 -7.61
CA ALA A 154 -15.57 9.11 -8.65
C ALA A 154 -16.85 8.25 -8.56
N GLN A 155 -16.73 6.94 -8.33
CA GLN A 155 -17.87 6.04 -8.16
C GLN A 155 -18.71 6.40 -6.93
N VAL A 156 -18.08 6.69 -5.79
CA VAL A 156 -18.76 7.15 -4.56
C VAL A 156 -19.51 8.46 -4.81
N SER A 157 -18.92 9.40 -5.56
CA SER A 157 -19.58 10.66 -5.91
C SER A 157 -20.80 10.42 -6.83
N GLN A 158 -20.68 9.53 -7.82
CA GLN A 158 -21.81 9.18 -8.68
C GLN A 158 -22.95 8.52 -7.91
N ILE A 159 -22.64 7.63 -6.97
CA ILE A 159 -23.65 6.98 -6.12
C ILE A 159 -24.33 8.01 -5.20
N LYS A 160 -23.58 8.98 -4.66
CA LYS A 160 -24.15 10.08 -3.89
C LYS A 160 -25.25 10.82 -4.66
N ASP A 161 -25.00 11.11 -5.93
CA ASP A 161 -25.95 11.78 -6.82
C ASP A 161 -27.15 10.89 -7.22
N GLN A 162 -27.00 9.56 -7.12
CA GLN A 162 -28.09 8.61 -7.33
C GLN A 162 -28.94 8.45 -6.07
N VAL A 163 -28.32 8.40 -4.89
CA VAL A 163 -29.01 8.34 -3.59
C VAL A 163 -29.86 9.59 -3.37
N SER A 164 -29.39 10.78 -3.77
CA SER A 164 -30.18 12.03 -3.66
C SER A 164 -31.44 12.05 -4.53
N LYS A 165 -31.55 11.14 -5.52
CA LYS A 165 -32.71 11.00 -6.42
C LYS A 165 -33.73 9.97 -5.93
N ILE A 166 -33.44 9.23 -4.86
CA ILE A 166 -34.39 8.34 -4.19
C ILE A 166 -35.46 9.21 -3.53
N LYS A 167 -36.74 8.92 -3.79
CA LYS A 167 -37.87 9.71 -3.29
C LYS A 167 -38.45 9.20 -1.98
N SER A 168 -38.16 7.96 -1.61
CA SER A 168 -38.54 7.41 -0.32
C SER A 168 -37.50 7.82 0.72
N ASP A 169 -37.93 8.59 1.72
CA ASP A 169 -37.08 9.11 2.79
C ASP A 169 -36.33 7.98 3.53
N ASP A 170 -37.03 6.89 3.90
CA ASP A 170 -36.42 5.76 4.61
C ASP A 170 -35.35 5.03 3.77
N LEU A 171 -35.60 4.84 2.47
CA LEU A 171 -34.64 4.24 1.54
C LEU A 171 -33.45 5.18 1.28
N GLN A 172 -33.72 6.48 1.16
CA GLN A 172 -32.70 7.50 1.00
C GLN A 172 -31.77 7.57 2.22
N ASP A 173 -32.33 7.50 3.43
CA ASP A 173 -31.57 7.51 4.68
C ASP A 173 -30.68 6.27 4.82
N LEU A 174 -31.19 5.08 4.47
CA LEU A 174 -30.43 3.84 4.48
C LEU A 174 -29.22 3.90 3.54
N GLU A 175 -29.44 4.30 2.29
CA GLU A 175 -28.36 4.37 1.31
C GLU A 175 -27.36 5.51 1.65
N THR A 176 -27.83 6.61 2.23
CA THR A 176 -26.97 7.68 2.75
C THR A 176 -26.07 7.19 3.89
N ALA A 177 -26.58 6.36 4.80
CA ALA A 177 -25.80 5.79 5.89
C ALA A 177 -24.68 4.86 5.37
N LYS A 178 -24.99 4.00 4.39
CA LYS A 178 -24.00 3.13 3.73
C LYS A 178 -22.93 3.96 3.01
N LEU A 179 -23.33 5.00 2.28
CA LEU A 179 -22.40 5.90 1.62
C LEU A 179 -21.45 6.61 2.60
N LYS A 180 -21.96 7.08 3.76
CA LYS A 180 -21.13 7.67 4.82
C LYS A 180 -20.09 6.68 5.35
N PHE A 181 -20.46 5.41 5.49
CA PHE A 181 -19.53 4.36 5.91
C PHE A 181 -18.43 4.12 4.89
N ILE A 182 -18.78 3.99 3.61
CA ILE A 182 -17.83 3.85 2.50
C ILE A 182 -16.89 5.05 2.41
N ALA A 183 -17.42 6.28 2.48
CA ALA A 183 -16.62 7.49 2.48
C ALA A 183 -15.63 7.54 3.67
N LYS A 184 -16.03 7.03 4.84
CA LYS A 184 -15.14 6.91 6.01
C LYS A 184 -14.04 5.86 5.79
N LYS A 185 -14.37 4.68 5.26
CA LYS A 185 -13.37 3.66 4.89
C LYS A 185 -12.36 4.21 3.89
N LEU A 186 -12.84 4.83 2.80
CA LEU A 186 -12.00 5.48 1.79
C LEU A 186 -11.06 6.53 2.41
N LYS A 187 -11.58 7.40 3.27
CA LYS A 187 -10.76 8.41 3.98
C LYS A 187 -9.68 7.76 4.86
N ASN A 188 -10.02 6.71 5.59
CA ASN A 188 -9.05 5.99 6.40
C ASN A 188 -7.95 5.36 5.54
N THR A 189 -8.33 4.70 4.43
CA THR A 189 -7.37 4.12 3.48
C THR A 189 -6.46 5.18 2.85
N ILE A 190 -7.00 6.36 2.50
CA ILE A 190 -6.20 7.50 2.04
C ILE A 190 -5.25 7.99 3.14
N ASN A 191 -5.69 8.06 4.40
CA ASN A 191 -4.85 8.52 5.50
C ASN A 191 -3.71 7.55 5.81
N ASP A 192 -3.99 6.25 5.85
CA ASP A 192 -3.00 5.18 6.05
C ASP A 192 -1.90 5.24 4.97
N MET A 193 -2.29 5.65 3.76
CA MET A 193 -1.40 5.92 2.63
C MET A 193 -0.72 7.27 2.69
N HIS A 194 -1.38 8.32 3.17
CA HIS A 194 -0.81 9.67 3.27
C HIS A 194 0.40 9.64 4.21
N GLU A 195 0.35 8.91 5.33
CA GLU A 195 1.54 8.69 6.17
C GLU A 195 2.68 7.94 5.43
N SER A 196 2.34 7.10 4.44
CA SER A 196 3.30 6.40 3.58
C SER A 196 3.78 7.23 2.37
N LEU A 197 3.01 8.24 1.93
CA LEU A 197 3.27 9.06 0.74
C LEU A 197 3.71 10.50 1.04
N VAL A 198 3.64 10.98 2.29
CA VAL A 198 4.14 12.30 2.67
C VAL A 198 5.67 12.33 2.48
N THR A 199 6.04 12.87 1.32
CA THR A 199 7.27 13.61 1.02
C THR A 199 8.58 12.93 1.41
N GLU A 200 9.09 12.09 0.51
CA GLU A 200 10.53 12.07 0.23
C GLU A 200 10.76 11.92 -1.28
N ILE A 201 10.03 12.73 -2.06
CA ILE A 201 10.55 13.27 -3.32
C ILE A 201 11.05 14.67 -2.98
N VAL A 202 12.21 14.72 -2.32
CA VAL A 202 13.19 15.80 -2.46
C VAL A 202 14.54 15.10 -2.50
N ASP A 203 15.19 15.21 -3.64
CA ASP A 203 16.58 14.81 -3.87
C ASP A 203 17.50 15.32 -2.77
N ASP A 204 18.34 14.43 -2.21
CA ASP A 204 19.68 14.87 -1.77
C ASP A 204 20.75 13.77 -1.56
N VAL A 205 20.51 12.48 -1.91
CA VAL A 205 21.54 11.44 -1.62
C VAL A 205 21.72 10.41 -2.74
N ILE A 206 21.28 10.69 -3.97
CA ILE A 206 21.63 9.85 -5.13
C ILE A 206 22.47 10.64 -6.15
N ASP A 207 22.32 11.95 -6.26
CA ASP A 207 23.15 12.79 -7.14
C ASP A 207 24.53 13.15 -6.58
N LYS A 208 24.82 12.80 -5.32
CA LYS A 208 26.17 12.90 -4.76
C LYS A 208 27.08 11.70 -5.09
N ALA A 209 26.58 10.73 -5.85
CA ALA A 209 27.40 9.63 -6.36
C ALA A 209 28.16 9.99 -7.66
N GLU A 210 27.93 11.17 -8.24
CA GLU A 210 28.64 11.66 -9.43
C GLU A 210 29.43 12.97 -9.22
N SER A 211 29.26 13.70 -8.10
CA SER A 211 29.91 15.01 -7.92
C SER A 211 31.07 15.10 -6.91
N ASP A 212 31.32 14.09 -6.08
CA ASP A 212 32.54 14.07 -5.28
C ASP A 212 33.72 13.56 -6.14
N LYS A 213 34.38 14.53 -6.78
CA LYS A 213 35.81 14.45 -7.10
C LYS A 213 36.53 13.71 -5.98
N ILE A 214 37.27 12.68 -6.36
CA ILE A 214 38.21 11.94 -5.53
C ILE A 214 39.18 12.96 -4.87
N PRO A 215 39.15 13.19 -3.55
CA PRO A 215 40.31 13.75 -2.86
C PRO A 215 41.22 12.55 -2.55
N GLY A 216 42.24 12.35 -3.39
CA GLY A 216 43.15 11.21 -3.25
C GLY A 216 44.02 10.90 -4.46
N ASP A 217 43.88 11.61 -5.59
CA ASP A 217 44.92 11.65 -6.62
C ASP A 217 46.00 12.66 -6.23
N GLU A 218 46.73 12.37 -5.15
CA GLU A 218 48.09 12.90 -4.95
C GLU A 218 48.94 11.77 -4.36
N ASN A 219 49.86 11.28 -5.20
CA ASN A 219 51.03 10.40 -4.96
C ASN A 219 51.11 9.60 -3.66
#